data_AF-A0A9P8MRE4-F1
#
_entry.id   AF-A0A9P8MRE4-F1
#
_cell.length_a   1.000
_cell.length_b   1.000
_cell.length_c   1.000
_cell.angle_alpha   90.00
_cell.angle_beta   90.00
_cell.angle_gamma   90.00
#
_symmetry.space_group_name_H-M   'P 1'
#
loop_
_entity.id
_entity.type
_entity.pdbx_description
1 polymer ?
#
loop_
_entity_poly.entity_id
_entity_poly.type
_entity_poly.pdbx_seq_one_letter_code
_entity_poly.pdbx_strand_id
1 'polypeptide(L)'
;MTSGIFLGDDIGRNEDWLRITSEYTFHSLEAIVKINLVPRPLRGMLHWFFADCKKVRRCYAQAQEFLRPIVENRNTKGQFKTGDKFKPIFNDSIDWAEHESNGHSYEPSAFQLILSFTATHNTTDLCTYTLALLASNPELFEPVRREMVDTLRSHGWKQGALDDLKLLDSAIKEAQRLKPIDLEYYHCRRFEDT
;
A
#
# COMPACT_ATOMS: atom_id res chain seq x y z
N MET A 1 8.57 -1.06 6.49
CA MET A 1 8.46 0.37 6.84
C MET A 1 7.01 0.82 6.87
N THR A 2 6.25 0.64 5.77
CA THR A 2 4.81 0.93 5.68
C THR A 2 3.99 0.32 6.82
N SER A 3 4.19 -0.95 7.15
CA SER A 3 3.45 -1.63 8.22
C SER A 3 3.67 -1.03 9.62
N GLY A 4 4.83 -0.42 9.89
CA GLY A 4 5.12 0.24 11.18
C GLY A 4 4.36 1.54 11.36
N ILE A 5 4.19 2.31 10.28
CA ILE A 5 3.38 3.54 10.29
C ILE A 5 1.90 3.21 10.46
N PHE A 6 1.43 2.14 9.81
CA PHE A 6 0.00 1.79 9.78
C PHE A 6 -0.50 1.08 11.04
N LEU A 7 0.33 0.29 11.72
CA LEU A 7 -0.10 -0.55 12.84
C LEU A 7 0.73 -0.34 14.12
N GLY A 8 1.69 0.58 14.09
CA GLY A 8 2.70 0.74 15.14
C GLY A 8 3.88 -0.21 14.98
N ASP A 9 4.99 0.12 15.64
CA ASP A 9 6.27 -0.58 15.48
C ASP A 9 6.21 -2.07 15.88
N ASP A 10 5.43 -2.41 16.91
CA ASP A 10 5.35 -3.78 17.44
C ASP A 10 4.70 -4.74 16.43
N ILE A 11 3.62 -4.31 15.79
CA ILE A 11 2.91 -5.11 14.78
C ILE A 11 3.61 -5.00 13.44
N GLY A 12 4.11 -3.81 13.09
CA GLY A 12 4.76 -3.56 11.80
C GLY A 12 6.09 -4.29 11.60
N ARG A 13 6.72 -4.78 12.68
CA ARG A 13 7.94 -5.62 12.63
C ARG A 13 7.66 -7.11 12.82
N ASN A 14 6.41 -7.50 13.05
CA ASN A 14 6.06 -8.90 13.20
C ASN A 14 6.24 -9.64 11.86
N GLU A 15 7.05 -10.71 11.88
CA GLU A 15 7.42 -11.46 10.67
C GLU A 15 6.21 -12.13 10.01
N ASP A 16 5.22 -12.57 10.78
CA ASP A 16 4.00 -13.18 10.23
C ASP A 16 3.17 -12.14 9.49
N TRP A 17 3.00 -10.94 10.06
CA TRP A 17 2.28 -9.85 9.40
C TRP A 17 2.98 -9.40 8.11
N LEU A 18 4.31 -9.24 8.16
CA LEU A 18 5.10 -8.89 6.98
C LEU A 18 5.00 -9.96 5.89
N ARG A 19 5.03 -11.24 6.27
CA ARG A 19 4.83 -12.35 5.33
C ARG A 19 3.44 -12.32 4.71
N ILE A 20 2.39 -12.18 5.51
CA ILE A 20 0.99 -12.16 5.02
C ILE A 20 0.78 -11.01 4.03
N THR A 21 1.21 -9.80 4.38
CA THR A 21 1.03 -8.62 3.51
C THR A 21 1.87 -8.69 2.22
N SER A 22 3.08 -9.25 2.30
CA SER A 22 3.95 -9.49 1.14
C SER A 22 3.35 -10.55 0.19
N GLU A 23 2.95 -11.71 0.71
CA GLU A 23 2.31 -12.78 -0.06
C GLU A 23 0.98 -12.32 -0.67
N TYR A 24 0.16 -11.59 0.09
CA TYR A 24 -1.08 -11.00 -0.41
C TYR A 24 -0.80 -10.09 -1.59
N THR A 25 0.23 -9.24 -1.51
CA THR A 25 0.60 -8.32 -2.59
C THR A 25 0.99 -9.07 -3.86
N PHE A 26 1.86 -10.06 -3.73
CA PHE A 26 2.31 -10.88 -4.85
C PHE A 26 1.16 -11.64 -5.52
N HIS A 27 0.37 -12.38 -4.73
CA HIS A 27 -0.74 -13.18 -5.25
C HIS A 27 -1.87 -12.33 -5.82
N SER A 28 -2.11 -11.13 -5.28
CA SER A 28 -3.12 -10.21 -5.82
C SER A 28 -2.74 -9.74 -7.22
N LEU A 29 -1.47 -9.42 -7.47
CA LEU A 29 -1.00 -9.04 -8.81
C LEU A 29 -1.12 -10.19 -9.81
N GLU A 30 -0.70 -11.40 -9.43
CA GLU A 30 -0.87 -12.59 -10.28
C GLU A 30 -2.34 -12.83 -10.62
N ALA A 31 -3.23 -12.70 -9.63
CA ALA A 31 -4.66 -12.88 -9.81
C ALA A 31 -5.28 -11.80 -10.71
N ILE A 32 -4.91 -10.53 -10.53
CA ILE A 32 -5.40 -9.40 -11.34
C ILE A 32 -5.04 -9.60 -12.81
N VAL A 33 -3.78 -9.93 -13.11
CA VAL A 33 -3.33 -10.17 -14.50
C VAL A 33 -4.15 -11.28 -15.14
N LYS A 34 -4.33 -12.42 -14.45
CA LYS A 34 -5.08 -13.57 -14.97
C LYS A 34 -6.57 -13.28 -15.11
N ILE A 35 -7.19 -12.59 -14.16
CA ILE A 35 -8.61 -12.20 -14.22
C ILE A 35 -8.86 -11.21 -15.36
N ASN A 36 -7.91 -10.31 -15.64
CA ASN A 36 -8.07 -9.34 -16.72
C ASN A 36 -8.09 -9.97 -18.11
N LEU A 37 -7.48 -11.16 -18.29
CA LEU A 37 -7.60 -11.96 -19.52
C LEU A 37 -8.99 -12.59 -19.68
N VAL A 38 -9.78 -12.68 -18.62
CA VAL A 38 -11.12 -13.25 -18.65
C VAL A 38 -12.16 -12.19 -19.01
N PRO A 39 -13.06 -12.45 -19.99
CA PRO A 39 -14.18 -11.57 -20.29
C PRO A 39 -15.04 -11.29 -19.05
N ARG A 40 -15.45 -10.03 -18.86
CA ARG A 40 -16.25 -9.57 -17.71
C ARG A 40 -17.38 -10.52 -17.24
N PRO A 41 -18.26 -11.06 -18.11
CA PRO A 41 -19.36 -11.93 -17.66
C PRO A 41 -18.89 -13.27 -17.06
N LEU A 42 -17.71 -13.76 -17.45
CA LEU A 42 -17.19 -15.05 -16.97
C LEU A 42 -16.37 -14.92 -15.67
N ARG A 43 -15.98 -13.70 -15.28
CA ARG A 43 -15.15 -13.46 -14.08
C ARG A 43 -15.83 -13.95 -12.80
N GLY A 44 -17.16 -13.77 -12.69
CA GLY A 44 -17.94 -14.18 -11.52
C GLY A 44 -17.90 -15.68 -11.24
N MET A 45 -17.78 -16.53 -12.26
CA MET A 45 -17.63 -17.99 -12.07
C MET A 45 -16.16 -18.40 -12.00
N LEU A 46 -15.33 -17.90 -12.91
CA LEU A 46 -13.96 -18.40 -13.09
C LEU A 46 -13.02 -18.04 -11.93
N HIS A 47 -13.28 -16.96 -11.18
CA HIS A 47 -12.48 -16.62 -10.01
C HIS A 47 -12.51 -17.68 -8.88
N TRP A 48 -13.50 -18.58 -8.87
CA TRP A 48 -13.53 -19.71 -7.94
C TRP A 48 -12.56 -20.83 -8.34
N PHE A 49 -12.27 -20.96 -9.64
CA PHE A 49 -11.42 -22.02 -10.18
C PHE A 49 -9.94 -21.63 -10.23
N PHE A 50 -9.62 -20.34 -10.31
CA PHE A 50 -8.23 -19.89 -10.32
C PHE A 50 -7.52 -20.16 -8.98
N ALA A 51 -6.40 -20.87 -9.07
CA ALA A 51 -5.54 -21.17 -7.93
C ALA A 51 -5.04 -19.87 -7.25
N ASP A 52 -4.75 -18.83 -8.02
CA ASP A 52 -4.23 -17.56 -7.50
C ASP A 52 -5.28 -16.84 -6.65
N CYS A 53 -6.55 -16.81 -7.08
CA CYS A 53 -7.65 -16.28 -6.28
C CYS A 53 -7.84 -17.05 -4.96
N LYS A 54 -7.56 -18.36 -4.95
CA LYS A 54 -7.57 -19.15 -3.71
C LYS A 54 -6.43 -18.75 -2.77
N LYS A 55 -5.23 -18.49 -3.31
CA LYS A 55 -4.09 -17.98 -2.52
C LYS A 55 -4.41 -16.61 -1.90
N VAL A 56 -4.97 -15.68 -2.67
CA VAL A 56 -5.41 -14.36 -2.16
C VAL A 56 -6.41 -14.50 -1.02
N ARG A 57 -7.44 -15.37 -1.19
CA ARG A 57 -8.42 -15.65 -0.12
C ARG A 57 -7.78 -16.27 1.13
N ARG A 58 -6.74 -17.11 0.96
CA ARG A 58 -5.99 -17.68 2.09
C ARG A 58 -5.24 -16.59 2.84
N CYS A 59 -4.50 -15.73 2.14
CA CYS A 59 -3.80 -14.60 2.77
C CYS A 59 -4.80 -13.68 3.50
N TYR A 60 -5.98 -13.45 2.92
CA TYR A 60 -7.05 -12.70 3.57
C TYR A 60 -7.52 -13.36 4.88
N ALA A 61 -7.79 -14.67 4.86
CA ALA A 61 -8.19 -15.39 6.07
C ALA A 61 -7.10 -15.35 7.16
N GLN A 62 -5.81 -15.46 6.78
CA GLN A 62 -4.70 -15.35 7.73
C GLN A 62 -4.59 -13.94 8.32
N ALA A 63 -4.81 -12.90 7.52
CA ALA A 63 -4.86 -11.52 8.01
C ALA A 63 -6.01 -11.31 9.00
N GLN A 64 -7.19 -11.88 8.73
CA GLN A 64 -8.32 -11.83 9.66
C GLN A 64 -7.99 -12.51 10.98
N GLU A 65 -7.38 -13.70 10.94
CA GLU A 65 -6.96 -14.42 12.15
C GLU A 65 -5.94 -13.62 12.97
N PHE A 66 -4.99 -12.98 12.30
CA PHE A 66 -3.97 -12.16 12.94
C PHE A 66 -4.53 -10.86 13.56
N LEU A 67 -5.38 -10.14 12.83
CA LEU A 67 -5.90 -8.82 13.27
C LEU A 67 -7.08 -8.91 14.23
N ARG A 68 -7.89 -9.97 14.16
CA ARG A 68 -9.04 -10.17 15.06
C ARG A 68 -8.71 -9.93 16.55
N PRO A 69 -7.71 -10.60 17.16
CA PRO A 69 -7.40 -10.37 18.58
C PRO A 69 -6.93 -8.95 18.87
N ILE A 70 -6.29 -8.28 17.90
CA ILE A 70 -5.81 -6.90 18.04
C ILE A 70 -7.00 -5.93 18.06
N VAL A 71 -7.95 -6.10 17.14
CA VAL A 71 -9.17 -5.30 17.07
C VAL A 71 -10.09 -5.55 18.27
N GLU A 72 -10.26 -6.81 18.69
CA GLU A 72 -11.06 -7.16 19.87
C GLU A 72 -10.47 -6.55 21.16
N ASN A 73 -9.15 -6.60 21.34
CA ASN A 73 -8.47 -5.99 22.49
C ASN A 73 -8.63 -4.45 22.49
N ARG A 74 -8.69 -3.82 21.31
CA ARG A 74 -8.98 -2.37 21.19
C ARG A 74 -10.42 -2.05 21.57
N ASN A 75 -11.38 -2.82 21.06
CA ASN A 75 -12.80 -2.62 21.34
C ASN A 75 -13.13 -2.82 22.82
N THR A 76 -12.58 -3.87 23.45
CA THR A 76 -12.77 -4.12 24.88
C THR A 76 -12.19 -2.98 25.73
N LYS A 77 -10.95 -2.54 25.47
CA LYS A 77 -10.35 -1.39 26.16
C LYS A 77 -11.07 -0.06 25.90
N GLY A 78 -11.73 0.08 24.75
CA GLY A 78 -12.57 1.23 24.41
C GLY A 78 -13.92 1.23 25.13
N GLN A 79 -14.52 0.06 25.36
CA GLN A 79 -15.82 -0.09 26.01
C GLN A 79 -15.78 0.13 27.54
N PHE A 80 -14.65 -0.11 28.21
CA PHE A 80 -14.52 0.09 29.66
C PHE A 80 -14.36 1.55 30.11
N LYS A 81 -14.42 2.54 29.22
CA LYS A 81 -14.14 3.96 29.53
C LYS A 81 -15.30 4.92 29.30
N THR A 82 -16.52 4.48 29.63
CA THR A 82 -17.66 5.38 29.83
C THR A 82 -17.50 6.08 31.19
N GLY A 83 -16.60 7.06 31.28
CA GLY A 83 -16.30 7.76 32.52
C GLY A 83 -15.02 8.60 32.45
N ASP A 84 -15.13 9.76 31.81
CA ASP A 84 -14.30 10.97 32.01
C ASP A 84 -12.76 10.91 31.93
N LYS A 85 -12.13 9.81 31.47
CA LYS A 85 -10.66 9.75 31.32
C LYS A 85 -10.18 9.10 30.02
N PHE A 86 -9.87 9.96 29.05
CA PHE A 86 -8.97 9.78 27.90
C PHE A 86 -9.11 8.42 27.17
N LYS A 87 -9.82 8.43 26.03
CA LYS A 87 -9.67 7.39 25.00
C LYS A 87 -8.17 7.30 24.68
N PRO A 88 -7.53 6.11 24.70
CA PRO A 88 -6.19 6.00 24.14
C PRO A 88 -6.29 6.44 22.67
N ILE A 89 -5.66 7.55 22.32
CA ILE A 89 -5.55 7.99 20.93
C ILE A 89 -4.54 7.04 20.31
N PHE A 90 -5.03 6.06 19.57
CA PHE A 90 -4.18 5.21 18.75
C PHE A 90 -3.80 6.02 17.52
N ASN A 91 -2.53 6.30 17.31
CA ASN A 91 -2.09 7.02 16.11
C ASN A 91 -1.71 6.02 15.02
N ASP A 92 -2.70 5.29 14.51
CA ASP A 92 -2.53 4.25 13.51
C ASP A 92 -3.72 4.19 12.56
N SER A 93 -3.57 3.45 11.46
CA SER A 93 -4.54 3.51 10.37
C SER A 93 -5.87 2.82 10.69
N ILE A 94 -5.96 2.01 11.75
CA ILE A 94 -7.23 1.47 12.22
C ILE A 94 -8.04 2.57 12.92
N ASP A 95 -7.42 3.40 13.76
CA ASP A 95 -8.13 4.51 14.41
C ASP A 95 -8.52 5.60 13.40
N TRP A 96 -7.65 5.86 12.42
CA TRP A 96 -7.97 6.77 11.32
C TRP A 96 -9.17 6.25 10.51
N ALA A 97 -9.19 4.95 10.16
CA ALA A 97 -10.31 4.35 9.44
C ALA A 97 -11.61 4.38 10.26
N GLU A 98 -11.54 4.13 11.57
CA GLU A 98 -12.70 4.23 12.46
C GLU A 98 -13.28 5.64 12.48
N HIS A 99 -12.43 6.66 12.60
CA HIS A 99 -12.84 8.07 12.56
C HIS A 99 -13.50 8.43 11.23
N GLU A 100 -12.87 8.07 10.11
CA GLU A 100 -13.37 8.38 8.76
C GLU A 100 -14.61 7.56 8.37
N SER A 101 -14.82 6.39 8.98
CA SER A 101 -15.99 5.55 8.70
C SER A 101 -17.31 6.22 9.06
N ASN A 102 -17.30 7.20 9.98
CA ASN A 102 -18.47 7.92 10.48
C ASN A 102 -19.64 6.97 10.86
N GLY A 103 -19.31 5.84 11.49
CA GLY A 103 -20.29 4.83 11.93
C GLY A 103 -20.67 3.77 10.90
N HIS A 104 -20.11 3.81 9.68
CA HIS A 104 -20.29 2.74 8.70
C HIS A 104 -19.42 1.53 9.05
N SER A 105 -19.97 0.33 8.90
CA SER A 105 -19.18 -0.89 9.09
C SER A 105 -18.10 -1.02 8.01
N TYR A 106 -16.86 -1.18 8.42
CA TYR A 106 -15.76 -1.62 7.56
C TYR A 106 -15.11 -2.87 8.14
N GLU A 107 -14.39 -3.62 7.30
CA GLU A 107 -13.63 -4.79 7.75
C GLU A 107 -12.15 -4.37 7.88
N PRO A 108 -11.59 -4.33 9.12
CA PRO A 108 -10.25 -3.82 9.34
C PRO A 108 -9.16 -4.58 8.60
N SER A 109 -9.30 -5.90 8.41
CA SER A 109 -8.27 -6.71 7.76
C SER A 109 -8.14 -6.43 6.27
N ALA A 110 -9.26 -6.26 5.58
CA ALA A 110 -9.38 -5.88 4.18
C ALA A 110 -8.79 -4.49 3.99
N PHE A 111 -9.16 -3.55 4.87
CA PHE A 111 -8.60 -2.21 4.85
C PHE A 111 -7.07 -2.24 4.99
N GLN A 112 -6.55 -2.94 5.99
CA GLN A 112 -5.10 -3.04 6.22
C GLN A 112 -4.35 -3.74 5.07
N LEU A 113 -4.94 -4.80 4.51
CA LEU A 113 -4.36 -5.50 3.37
C LEU A 113 -4.35 -4.63 2.11
N ILE A 114 -5.44 -3.94 1.81
CA ILE A 114 -5.53 -3.02 0.66
C ILE A 114 -4.56 -1.86 0.83
N LEU A 115 -4.48 -1.28 2.04
CA LEU A 115 -3.57 -0.19 2.33
C LEU A 115 -2.11 -0.63 2.15
N SER A 116 -1.75 -1.81 2.67
CA SER A 116 -0.41 -2.39 2.53
C SER A 116 -0.10 -2.75 1.07
N PHE A 117 -1.05 -3.34 0.36
CA PHE A 117 -0.93 -3.67 -1.06
C PHE A 117 -0.68 -2.43 -1.90
N THR A 118 -1.55 -1.43 -1.80
CA THR A 118 -1.49 -0.20 -2.59
C THR A 118 -0.17 0.53 -2.36
N ALA A 119 0.23 0.69 -1.09
CA ALA A 119 1.48 1.37 -0.72
C ALA A 119 2.74 0.60 -1.16
N THR A 120 2.69 -0.73 -1.25
CA THR A 120 3.82 -1.55 -1.71
C THR A 120 3.89 -1.58 -3.23
N HIS A 121 2.75 -1.75 -3.89
CA HIS A 121 2.69 -1.87 -5.34
C HIS A 121 3.08 -0.57 -6.04
N ASN A 122 2.50 0.57 -5.66
CA ASN A 122 2.76 1.85 -6.33
C ASN A 122 4.23 2.28 -6.22
N THR A 123 4.86 2.08 -5.06
CA THR A 123 6.26 2.41 -4.80
C THR A 123 7.19 1.48 -5.58
N THR A 124 6.92 0.17 -5.56
CA THR A 124 7.70 -0.81 -6.34
C THR A 124 7.62 -0.52 -7.82
N ASP A 125 6.43 -0.23 -8.33
CA ASP A 125 6.19 0.07 -9.74
C ASP A 125 6.89 1.37 -10.17
N LEU A 126 6.76 2.43 -9.38
CA LEU A 126 7.45 3.70 -9.61
C LEU A 126 8.98 3.51 -9.62
N CYS A 127 9.54 2.86 -8.60
CA CYS A 127 10.98 2.61 -8.54
C CYS A 127 11.46 1.77 -9.73
N THR A 128 10.73 0.71 -10.07
CA THR A 128 11.08 -0.16 -11.21
C THR A 128 11.09 0.63 -12.52
N TYR A 129 10.07 1.46 -12.73
CA TYR A 129 9.96 2.26 -13.94
C TYR A 129 11.03 3.36 -14.00
N THR A 130 11.31 4.07 -12.89
CA THR A 130 12.39 5.04 -12.82
C THR A 130 13.75 4.41 -13.12
N LEU A 131 14.04 3.22 -12.60
CA LEU A 131 15.27 2.51 -12.90
C LEU A 131 15.36 2.10 -14.37
N ALA A 132 14.27 1.60 -14.95
CA ALA A 132 14.21 1.27 -16.37
C ALA A 132 14.42 2.51 -17.26
N LEU A 133 13.84 3.65 -16.88
CA LEU A 133 14.03 4.94 -17.57
C LEU A 133 15.50 5.35 -17.55
N LEU A 134 16.15 5.33 -16.38
CA LEU A 134 17.57 5.68 -16.26
C LEU A 134 18.48 4.71 -17.01
N ALA A 135 18.18 3.41 -16.97
CA ALA A 135 18.93 2.40 -17.72
C ALA A 135 18.81 2.56 -19.24
N SER A 136 17.67 3.10 -19.71
CA SER A 136 17.42 3.34 -21.14
C SER A 136 17.98 4.67 -21.65
N ASN A 137 18.38 5.57 -20.75
CA ASN A 137 18.91 6.90 -21.07
C ASN A 137 20.27 7.11 -20.34
N PRO A 138 21.36 6.49 -20.81
CA PRO A 138 22.66 6.52 -20.15
C PRO A 138 23.22 7.92 -19.87
N GLU A 139 22.85 8.90 -20.69
CA GLU A 139 23.19 10.31 -20.52
C GLU A 139 22.60 10.94 -19.25
N LEU A 140 21.45 10.43 -18.77
CA LEU A 140 20.81 10.86 -17.53
C LEU A 140 21.34 10.10 -16.31
N PHE A 141 21.79 8.85 -16.50
CA PHE A 141 22.21 7.98 -15.42
C PHE A 141 23.41 8.54 -14.64
N GLU A 142 24.49 8.91 -15.32
CA GLU A 142 25.73 9.32 -14.64
C GLU A 142 25.58 10.65 -13.86
N PRO A 143 24.87 11.68 -14.36
CA PRO A 143 24.55 12.86 -13.56
C PRO A 143 23.72 12.55 -12.31
N VAL A 144 22.65 11.75 -12.42
CA VAL A 144 21.79 11.36 -11.28
C VAL A 144 22.59 10.58 -10.26
N ARG A 145 23.41 9.61 -10.70
CA ARG A 145 24.26 8.82 -9.82
C ARG A 145 25.26 9.68 -9.06
N ARG A 146 25.90 10.64 -9.72
CA ARG A 146 26.85 11.57 -9.07
C ARG A 146 26.15 12.42 -8.02
N GLU A 147 25.02 13.04 -8.33
CA GLU A 147 24.22 13.80 -7.37
C GLU A 147 23.88 12.94 -6.14
N MET A 148 23.38 11.72 -6.34
CA MET A 148 23.05 10.81 -5.24
C MET A 148 24.27 10.51 -4.36
N VAL A 149 25.41 10.16 -4.97
CA VAL A 149 26.62 9.80 -4.22
C VAL A 149 27.17 11.00 -3.44
N ASP A 150 27.25 12.17 -4.08
CA ASP A 150 27.84 13.37 -3.47
C ASP A 150 26.96 13.90 -2.33
N THR A 151 25.64 13.93 -2.53
CA THR A 151 24.67 14.36 -1.52
C THR A 151 24.66 13.41 -0.33
N LEU A 152 24.61 12.09 -0.57
CA LEU A 152 24.60 11.10 0.52
C LEU A 152 25.94 11.03 1.28
N ARG A 153 27.07 11.27 0.62
CA ARG A 153 28.37 11.39 1.29
C ARG A 153 28.46 12.63 2.18
N SER A 154 27.88 13.73 1.73
CA SER A 154 27.97 15.02 2.44
C SER A 154 26.99 15.09 3.63
N HIS A 155 25.75 14.65 3.43
CA HIS A 155 24.67 14.83 4.40
C HIS A 155 24.31 13.54 5.16
N GLY A 156 24.70 12.37 4.66
CA GLY A 156 24.23 11.07 5.13
C GLY A 156 22.75 10.82 4.81
N TRP A 157 22.15 9.83 5.48
CA TRP A 157 20.73 9.49 5.35
C TRP A 157 19.84 10.38 6.24
N LYS A 158 19.87 11.69 6.02
CA LYS A 158 19.03 12.66 6.71
C LYS A 158 17.95 13.19 5.79
N GLN A 159 16.81 13.58 6.35
CA GLN A 159 15.69 14.10 5.57
C GLN A 159 16.08 15.29 4.68
N GLY A 160 16.87 16.24 5.20
CA GLY A 160 17.35 17.39 4.41
C GLY A 160 18.26 17.03 3.23
N ALA A 161 18.88 15.83 3.23
CA ALA A 161 19.65 15.37 2.08
C ALA A 161 18.74 15.09 0.87
N LEU A 162 17.47 14.73 1.10
CA LEU A 162 16.52 14.46 0.02
C LEU A 162 16.14 15.72 -0.74
N ASP A 163 16.17 16.89 -0.08
CA ASP A 163 15.88 18.17 -0.71
C ASP A 163 16.93 18.52 -1.78
N ASP A 164 18.16 18.03 -1.65
CA ASP A 164 19.25 18.28 -2.60
C ASP A 164 19.30 17.29 -3.77
N LEU A 165 18.47 16.24 -3.77
CA LEU A 165 18.41 15.23 -4.85
C LEU A 165 17.51 15.68 -6.01
N LYS A 166 17.83 16.82 -6.62
CA LYS A 166 16.99 17.48 -7.65
C LYS A 166 16.92 16.71 -8.96
N LEU A 167 18.01 16.10 -9.41
CA LEU A 167 18.05 15.28 -10.62
C LEU A 167 17.29 13.97 -10.42
N LEU A 168 17.47 13.33 -9.25
CA LEU A 168 16.69 12.12 -8.92
C LEU A 168 15.19 12.42 -8.86
N ASP A 169 14.79 13.50 -8.18
CA ASP A 169 13.40 13.96 -8.13
C ASP A 169 12.84 14.24 -9.53
N SER A 170 13.64 14.87 -10.40
CA SER A 170 13.27 15.10 -11.80
C SER A 170 13.07 13.80 -12.58
N ALA A 171 13.94 12.80 -12.39
CA ALA A 171 13.82 11.49 -13.04
C ALA A 171 12.59 10.72 -12.56
N ILE A 172 12.26 10.80 -11.26
CA ILE A 172 11.04 10.20 -10.69
C ILE A 172 9.79 10.88 -11.28
N LYS A 173 9.78 12.21 -11.38
CA LYS A 173 8.68 12.97 -12.00
C LYS A 173 8.50 12.60 -13.47
N GLU A 174 9.59 12.44 -14.22
CA GLU A 174 9.51 12.04 -15.62
C GLU A 174 8.99 10.60 -15.77
N ALA A 175 9.40 9.69 -14.88
CA ALA A 175 8.83 8.34 -14.80
C ALA A 175 7.31 8.37 -14.59
N GLN A 176 6.81 9.21 -13.68
CA GLN A 176 5.37 9.39 -13.46
C GLN A 176 4.66 10.05 -14.66
N ARG A 177 5.30 11.00 -15.34
CA ARG A 177 4.76 11.66 -16.53
C ARG A 177 4.54 10.66 -17.67
N LEU A 178 5.51 9.75 -17.86
CA LEU A 178 5.47 8.74 -18.92
C LEU A 178 4.54 7.57 -18.57
N LYS A 179 4.40 7.24 -17.29
CA LYS A 179 3.50 6.21 -16.78
C LYS A 179 2.60 6.77 -15.68
N PRO A 180 1.53 7.49 -16.03
CA PRO A 180 0.57 7.97 -15.03
C PRO A 180 -0.12 6.78 -14.37
N ILE A 181 -0.14 6.76 -13.04
CA ILE A 181 -0.78 5.71 -12.24
C ILE A 181 -2.31 5.65 -12.51
N ASP A 182 -2.90 6.77 -13.00
CA ASP A 182 -4.35 7.01 -12.98
C ASP A 182 -5.09 6.91 -14.33
N LEU A 183 -4.46 6.45 -15.41
CA LEU A 183 -5.14 6.37 -16.72
C LEU A 183 -6.36 5.41 -16.73
N GLU A 184 -6.51 4.52 -15.76
CA GLU A 184 -7.68 3.63 -15.62
C GLU A 184 -8.82 4.20 -14.74
N TYR A 185 -8.59 5.22 -13.91
CA TYR A 185 -9.57 5.66 -12.90
C TYR A 185 -10.45 6.86 -13.29
N TYR A 186 -10.13 7.58 -14.38
CA TYR A 186 -10.97 8.67 -14.89
C TYR A 186 -12.16 8.17 -15.74
N HIS A 187 -12.91 7.18 -15.24
CA HIS A 187 -14.30 7.02 -15.67
C HIS A 187 -15.17 7.94 -14.83
N CYS A 188 -15.32 9.19 -15.28
CA CYS A 188 -16.37 10.07 -14.77
C CYS A 188 -17.72 9.39 -15.08
N ARG A 189 -18.29 8.66 -14.12
CA ARG A 189 -19.70 8.29 -14.21
C ARG A 189 -20.47 9.60 -14.06
N ARG A 190 -21.04 10.06 -15.17
CA ARG A 190 -22.04 11.11 -15.17
C ARG A 190 -23.18 10.62 -14.28
N PHE A 191 -23.25 11.14 -13.05
CA PHE A 191 -24.45 11.03 -12.25
C PHE A 191 -25.49 11.87 -12.98
N GLU A 192 -26.42 11.22 -13.66
CA GLU A 192 -27.64 11.88 -14.10
C GLU A 192 -28.51 12.03 -12.85
N ASP A 193 -28.70 13.27 -12.43
CA ASP A 193 -29.59 13.64 -11.33
C ASP A 193 -31.00 13.11 -11.64
N THR A 194 -31.54 12.26 -10.76
CA THR A 194 -32.96 11.90 -10.69
C THR A 194 -33.47 12.14 -9.28
#